data_AF-A0ABD0QGQ9-F1
#
_entry.id   AF-A0ABD0QGQ9-F1
#
_cell.length_a   1.000
_cell.length_b   1.000
_cell.length_c   1.000
_cell.angle_alpha   90.00
_cell.angle_beta   90.00
_cell.angle_gamma   90.00
#
_symmetry.space_group_name_H-M   'P 1'
#
loop_
_entity.id
_entity.type
_entity.pdbx_description
1 polymer ?
#
loop_
_entity_poly.entity_id
_entity_poly.type
_entity_poly.pdbx_seq_one_letter_code
_entity_poly.pdbx_strand_id
1 'polypeptide(L)' 'ERKFAGGANQISEAMARELGDRVKLGRAVFSIDQTGDLVEVRTVNEEIYK' A
#
# COMPACT_ATOMS: atom_id res chain seq x y z
N GLU A 1 -28.72 11.23 1.45
CA GLU A 1 -27.39 10.61 1.19
C GLU A 1 -27.50 9.11 1.40
N ARG A 2 -27.07 8.27 0.45
CA ARG A 2 -27.00 6.81 0.64
C ARG A 2 -25.62 6.46 1.19
N LYS A 3 -25.57 5.70 2.28
CA LYS A 3 -24.33 5.26 2.94
C LYS A 3 -24.20 3.75 2.85
N PHE A 4 -22.97 3.25 2.84
CA PHE A 4 -22.72 1.83 3.02
C PHE A 4 -23.10 1.42 4.43
N ALA A 5 -23.96 0.41 4.56
CA ALA A 5 -24.16 -0.27 5.84
C ALA A 5 -22.81 -0.88 6.26
N GLY A 6 -22.35 -0.61 7.49
CA GLY A 6 -21.02 -0.99 7.96
C GLY A 6 -19.90 0.03 7.69
N GLY A 7 -20.20 1.12 6.98
CA GLY A 7 -19.23 2.17 6.65
C GLY A 7 -18.41 1.86 5.40
N ALA A 8 -17.83 2.89 4.80
CA ALA A 8 -17.07 2.74 3.54
C ALA A 8 -15.72 2.02 3.72
N ASN A 9 -15.14 2.06 4.93
CA ASN A 9 -13.83 1.46 5.23
C ASN A 9 -13.79 -0.05 4.99
N GLN A 10 -14.93 -0.74 5.11
CA GLN A 10 -15.05 -2.18 4.89
C GLN A 10 -14.59 -2.60 3.49
N ILE A 11 -14.66 -1.70 2.50
CA ILE A 11 -14.22 -1.97 1.13
C ILE A 11 -12.69 -2.13 1.09
N SER A 12 -11.97 -1.17 1.68
CA SER A 12 -10.51 -1.22 1.79
C SER A 12 -10.04 -2.41 2.64
N GLU A 13 -10.75 -2.70 3.75
CA GLU A 13 -10.45 -3.84 4.62
C GLU A 13 -10.65 -5.18 3.91
N ALA A 14 -11.71 -5.32 3.09
CA ALA A 14 -11.96 -6.53 2.31
C ALA A 14 -10.88 -6.74 1.24
N MET A 15 -10.50 -5.69 0.51
CA MET A 15 -9.42 -5.77 -0.47
C MET A 15 -8.08 -6.10 0.20
N ALA A 16 -7.77 -5.48 1.34
CA ALA A 16 -6.54 -5.77 2.08
C ALA A 16 -6.51 -7.22 2.58
N ARG A 17 -7.64 -7.77 3.00
CA ARG A 17 -7.77 -9.17 3.40
C ARG A 17 -7.51 -10.13 2.24
N GLU A 18 -8.07 -9.85 1.06
CA GLU A 18 -7.88 -10.66 -0.14
C GLU A 18 -6.42 -10.62 -0.64
N LEU A 19 -5.78 -9.45 -0.58
CA LEU A 19 -4.39 -9.25 -0.98
C LEU A 19 -3.37 -9.76 0.06
N GLY A 20 -3.81 -10.00 1.29
CA GLY A 20 -3.00 -10.57 2.37
C GLY A 20 -1.70 -9.81 2.61
N ASP A 21 -0.60 -10.53 2.51
CA ASP A 21 0.74 -10.00 2.78
C ASP A 21 1.24 -8.99 1.73
N ARG A 22 0.55 -8.83 0.60
CA ARG A 22 0.89 -7.83 -0.43
C ARG A 22 0.61 -6.40 0.03
N VAL A 23 -0.25 -6.20 1.03
CA VAL A 23 -0.50 -4.89 1.63
C VAL A 23 0.49 -4.63 2.76
N LYS A 24 1.31 -3.59 2.59
CA LYS A 24 2.39 -3.25 3.53
C LYS A 24 2.01 -2.00 4.34
N LEU A 25 1.38 -2.20 5.50
CA LEU A 25 0.97 -1.09 6.39
C LEU A 25 2.16 -0.47 7.12
N GLY A 26 2.16 0.84 7.38
CA GLY A 26 3.27 1.49 8.11
C GLY A 26 4.57 1.59 7.29
N ARG A 27 4.51 1.37 5.98
CA ARG A 27 5.63 1.51 5.03
C ARG A 27 5.51 2.83 4.28
N ALA A 28 5.70 3.94 5.00
CA ALA A 28 5.69 5.26 4.38
C ALA A 28 6.83 5.36 3.35
N VAL A 29 6.49 5.59 2.08
CA VAL A 29 7.46 5.74 0.99
C VAL A 29 8.13 7.11 1.10
N PHE A 30 9.46 7.19 0.99
CA PHE A 30 10.21 8.45 1.02
C PHE A 30 11.08 8.71 -0.22
N SER A 31 11.36 7.69 -1.03
CA SER A 31 12.17 7.83 -2.25
C SER A 31 11.69 6.88 -3.33
N ILE A 32 11.75 7.35 -4.58
CA ILE A 32 11.44 6.61 -5.80
C ILE A 32 12.55 6.94 -6.80
N ASP A 33 13.32 5.93 -7.21
CA ASP A 33 14.37 6.02 -8.22
C ASP A 33 13.94 5.28 -9.50
N GLN A 34 13.99 5.96 -10.63
CA GLN A 34 13.60 5.44 -11.95
C GLN A 34 14.76 5.52 -12.98
N THR A 35 16.00 5.70 -12.51
CA THR A 35 17.17 5.83 -13.39
C THR A 35 17.73 4.49 -13.87
N GLY A 36 17.41 3.40 -13.17
CA GLY A 36 17.78 2.04 -13.53
C GLY A 36 16.77 1.36 -14.46
N ASP A 37 16.96 0.06 -14.67
CA ASP A 37 16.08 -0.78 -15.49
C ASP A 37 14.69 -1.01 -14.84
N LEU A 38 14.66 -1.07 -13.50
CA LEU A 38 13.44 -1.17 -12.70
C LEU A 38 13.30 0.05 -11.77
N VAL A 39 12.07 0.32 -11.35
CA VAL A 39 11.76 1.37 -10.37
C VAL A 39 12.13 0.88 -8.97
N GLU A 40 13.01 1.57 -8.28
CA GLU A 40 13.34 1.29 -6.88
C GLU A 40 12.53 2.21 -5.94
N VAL A 41 11.77 1.63 -5.02
CA VAL A 41 10.99 2.36 -4.02
C VAL A 41 11.56 2.09 -2.63
N ARG A 42 11.82 3.15 -1.86
CA ARG A 42 12.35 3.06 -0.49
C ARG A 42 11.35 3.60 0.54
N THR A 43 11.24 2.91 1.66
CA THR A 43 10.33 3.27 2.76
C THR A 43 11.10 3.72 4.00
N VAL A 44 10.46 4.50 4.88
CA VAL A 44 11.10 5.09 6.07
C VAL A 44 11.70 4.04 7.01
N ASN A 45 11.16 2.81 7.00
CA ASN A 45 11.70 1.67 7.74
C ASN A 45 12.78 0.89 6.96
N GLU A 46 13.41 1.53 5.98
CA GLU A 46 14.55 1.02 5.20
C GLU A 46 14.25 -0.23 4.35
N GLU A 47 12.98 -0.53 4.06
CA GLU A 47 12.62 -1.56 3.09
C GLU A 47 12.79 -1.02 1.65
N ILE A 48 13.25 -1.88 0.74
CA ILE A 48 13.44 -1.58 -0.68
C ILE A 48 12.57 -2.52 -1.52
N TYR A 49 11.80 -1.94 -2.44
CA TYR A 49 10.98 -2.63 -3.43
C TYR A 49 11.51 -2.34 -4.82
N LYS A 50 11.51 -3.35 -5.71
CA LYS A 50 11.96 -3.27 -7.11
C LYS A 50 10.90 -3.87 -8.03
#